data_AF-A1ZUL1-F1
#
_entry.id   AF-A1ZUL1-F1
#
_cell.length_a   1.000
_cell.length_b   1.000
_cell.length_c   1.000
_cell.angle_alpha   90.00
_cell.angle_beta   90.00
_cell.angle_gamma   90.00
#
_symmetry.space_group_name_H-M   'P 1'
#
loop_
_entity.id
_entity.type
_entity.pdbx_description
1 polymer ?
#
loop_
_entity_poly.entity_id
_entity_poly.type
_entity_poly.pdbx_seq_one_letter_code
_entity_poly.pdbx_strand_id
1 'polypeptide(L)'
;MKYLIFMIGCLQMTTIQAQWRVISVSPASRCLVKGDGKILKKGDVISPQTKIIFQNLKGYVHIYRKGAAPFMLSPNKAKSTGGSELMALAHELVVPKKERLSTRGAEDALEVAETLLSFKMWLTGASADANTELVQGAKPVLFFGNKAHLYVAKKAFTEVGDFYLVYLLQGKKVVYPLVKEVDKEKMTLSFDRNILPPAKSLASSKSALFFLPKEKGAKPVKVARFRPMIIENIKGEQIEELKEVIQALKEAYGQAYKTQAFARYKRKLASNRDDVIIRQQVAQDAKRAIFEGIYTYLESVYEASPDRNSLKKWLKANFPKLFLPYKKK
;
A
#
# COMPACT_ATOMS: atom_id res chain seq x y z
N MET A 1 62.60 -36.90 3.20
CA MET A 1 61.19 -37.30 3.41
C MET A 1 60.46 -36.18 4.16
N LYS A 2 59.80 -35.29 3.43
CA LYS A 2 58.33 -35.06 3.42
C LYS A 2 57.71 -34.78 4.80
N TYR A 3 57.76 -33.52 5.24
CA TYR A 3 56.75 -32.93 6.11
C TYR A 3 55.72 -32.23 5.23
N LEU A 4 54.58 -32.88 5.00
CA LEU A 4 53.44 -32.27 4.33
C LEU A 4 52.59 -31.59 5.42
N ILE A 5 52.86 -30.31 5.66
CA ILE A 5 52.04 -29.46 6.52
C ILE A 5 50.67 -29.33 5.88
N PHE A 6 49.68 -29.94 6.53
CA PHE A 6 48.27 -29.82 6.24
C PHE A 6 47.86 -28.37 6.56
N MET A 7 47.90 -27.49 5.55
CA MET A 7 47.23 -26.19 5.65
C MET A 7 45.73 -26.42 5.66
N ILE A 8 45.18 -26.50 6.87
CA ILE A 8 43.75 -26.30 7.15
C ILE A 8 43.50 -24.82 6.82
N GLY A 9 43.20 -24.57 5.55
CA GLY A 9 42.59 -23.33 5.13
C GLY A 9 41.22 -23.25 5.78
N CYS A 10 41.16 -22.55 6.92
CA CYS A 10 39.92 -22.04 7.48
C CYS A 10 39.27 -21.15 6.40
N LEU A 11 38.46 -21.78 5.55
CA LEU A 11 37.29 -21.15 4.95
C LEU A 11 36.45 -20.67 6.13
N GLN A 12 36.73 -19.45 6.60
CA GLN A 12 35.78 -18.68 7.36
C GLN A 12 34.58 -18.52 6.42
N MET A 13 33.61 -19.42 6.58
CA MET A 13 32.26 -19.18 6.17
C MET A 13 31.86 -17.89 6.88
N THR A 14 32.07 -16.76 6.21
CA THR A 14 31.33 -15.55 6.52
C THR A 14 29.90 -15.93 6.26
N THR A 15 29.24 -16.39 7.32
CA THR A 15 27.80 -16.44 7.36
C THR A 15 27.38 -15.02 7.02
N ILE A 16 26.91 -14.82 5.80
CA ILE A 16 26.29 -13.58 5.39
C ILE A 16 25.02 -13.52 6.23
N GLN A 17 25.16 -13.07 7.49
CA GLN A 17 24.02 -12.78 8.34
C GLN A 17 23.16 -11.84 7.53
N ALA A 18 21.88 -12.19 7.38
CA ALA A 18 20.95 -11.40 6.62
C ALA A 18 20.82 -10.02 7.28
N GLN A 19 21.61 -9.05 6.82
CA GLN A 19 21.59 -7.69 7.35
C GLN A 19 20.31 -7.02 6.88
N TRP A 20 19.47 -6.67 7.85
CA TRP A 20 18.19 -6.00 7.66
C TRP A 20 18.39 -4.54 8.02
N ARG A 21 18.25 -3.64 7.05
CA ARG A 21 18.40 -2.21 7.26
C ARG A 21 17.05 -1.57 7.52
N VAL A 22 16.95 -0.75 8.56
CA VAL A 22 15.76 0.04 8.87
C VAL A 22 15.63 1.18 7.86
N ILE A 23 14.52 1.20 7.12
CA ILE A 23 14.19 2.26 6.14
C ILE A 23 13.40 3.36 6.84
N SER A 24 12.38 2.97 7.62
CA SER A 24 11.59 3.88 8.41
C SER A 24 11.00 3.17 9.62
N VAL A 25 10.73 3.95 10.66
CA VAL A 25 10.03 3.51 11.87
C VAL A 25 8.74 4.31 11.94
N SER A 26 7.67 3.69 12.44
CA SER A 26 6.35 4.32 12.52
C SER A 26 6.42 5.77 13.04
N PRO A 27 5.90 6.75 12.29
CA PRO A 27 5.76 8.12 12.73
C PRO A 27 4.56 8.28 13.68
N ALA A 28 3.79 7.21 13.93
CA ALA A 28 2.67 7.21 14.86
C ALA A 28 3.15 7.78 16.19
N SER A 29 2.68 8.98 16.50
CA SER A 29 3.06 9.73 17.69
C SER A 29 3.01 8.80 18.91
N ARG A 30 4.18 8.53 19.50
CA ARG A 30 4.41 7.72 20.72
C ARG A 30 4.63 6.21 20.56
N CYS A 31 5.02 5.70 19.38
CA CYS A 31 5.55 4.33 19.33
C CYS A 31 7.09 4.33 19.31
N LEU A 32 7.73 4.28 20.48
CA LEU A 32 9.16 3.93 20.52
C LEU A 32 9.29 2.46 20.12
N VAL A 33 10.16 2.21 19.14
CA VAL A 33 10.55 0.85 18.79
C VAL A 33 12.00 0.67 19.21
N LYS A 34 12.27 -0.38 20.00
CA LYS A 34 13.64 -0.72 20.40
C LYS A 34 14.10 -2.00 19.72
N GLY A 35 15.35 -2.06 19.30
CA GLY A 35 16.05 -3.26 18.84
C GLY A 35 17.20 -3.53 19.80
N ASP A 36 17.19 -4.70 20.45
CA ASP A 36 18.19 -5.09 21.47
C ASP A 36 18.39 -3.99 22.54
N GLY A 37 17.28 -3.36 22.95
CA GLY A 37 17.25 -2.31 23.97
C GLY A 37 17.53 -0.89 23.48
N LYS A 38 18.00 -0.69 22.25
CA LYS A 38 18.28 0.65 21.67
C LYS A 38 17.10 1.13 20.84
N ILE A 39 16.78 2.43 20.91
CA ILE A 39 15.75 3.03 20.04
C ILE A 39 16.19 2.87 18.59
N LEU A 40 15.37 2.21 17.78
CA LEU A 40 15.61 2.02 16.35
C LEU A 40 15.43 3.35 15.62
N LYS A 41 16.36 3.62 14.72
CA LYS A 41 16.37 4.76 13.81
C LYS A 41 16.56 4.28 12.38
N LYS A 42 16.22 5.15 11.43
CA LYS A 42 16.55 4.95 10.03
C LYS A 42 18.05 4.71 9.86
N GLY A 43 18.40 3.74 9.04
CA GLY A 43 19.77 3.35 8.76
C GLY A 43 20.31 2.25 9.66
N ASP A 44 19.69 1.98 10.82
CA ASP A 44 20.12 0.93 11.73
C ASP A 44 20.10 -0.43 11.04
N VAL A 45 21.11 -1.25 11.38
CA VAL A 45 21.21 -2.64 10.91
C VAL A 45 20.74 -3.55 12.03
N ILE A 46 19.73 -4.35 11.74
CA ILE A 46 19.20 -5.40 12.61
C ILE A 46 19.37 -6.76 11.93
N SER A 47 19.14 -7.82 12.70
CA SER A 47 19.14 -9.20 12.22
C SER A 47 17.77 -9.85 12.44
N PRO A 48 17.47 -10.99 11.80
CA PRO A 48 16.26 -11.77 12.09
C PRO A 48 16.11 -12.15 13.57
N GLN A 49 17.22 -12.21 14.31
CA GLN A 49 17.31 -12.55 15.73
C GLN A 49 17.29 -11.32 16.65
N THR A 50 17.29 -10.11 16.10
CA THR A 50 17.20 -8.89 16.92
C THR A 50 15.86 -8.88 17.65
N LYS A 51 15.92 -8.60 18.96
CA LYS A 51 14.77 -8.50 19.83
C LYS A 51 14.11 -7.14 19.64
N ILE A 52 12.92 -7.13 19.07
CA ILE A 52 12.18 -5.91 18.77
C ILE A 52 11.10 -5.69 19.83
N ILE A 53 11.03 -4.48 20.36
CA ILE A 53 10.05 -4.06 21.36
C ILE A 53 9.23 -2.91 20.80
N PHE A 54 7.92 -3.09 20.71
CA PHE A 54 6.95 -2.04 20.38
C PHE A 54 6.22 -1.58 21.63
N GLN A 55 5.95 -0.28 21.74
CA GLN A 55 5.17 0.27 22.86
C GLN A 55 3.66 0.10 22.73
N ASN A 56 3.15 -0.20 21.53
CA ASN A 56 1.73 -0.42 21.29
C ASN A 56 1.53 -1.20 19.98
N LEU A 57 0.30 -1.68 19.75
CA LEU A 57 -0.07 -2.48 18.58
C LEU A 57 -0.02 -1.73 17.23
N LYS A 58 0.05 -0.39 17.24
CA LYS A 58 0.05 0.43 16.02
C LYS A 58 1.45 0.69 15.45
N GLY A 59 2.50 0.33 16.19
CA GLY A 59 3.88 0.46 15.73
C GLY A 59 4.20 -0.41 14.53
N TYR A 60 5.16 0.04 13.74
CA TYR A 60 5.73 -0.74 12.63
C TYR A 60 7.16 -0.30 12.32
N VAL A 61 7.92 -1.17 11.66
CA VAL A 61 9.27 -0.88 11.13
C VAL A 61 9.35 -1.38 9.69
N HIS A 62 9.76 -0.52 8.76
CA HIS A 62 10.07 -0.92 7.39
C HIS A 62 11.51 -1.36 7.30
N ILE A 63 11.69 -2.56 6.78
CA ILE A 63 12.98 -3.21 6.65
C ILE A 63 13.31 -3.44 5.18
N TYR A 64 14.53 -3.09 4.81
CA TYR A 64 15.18 -3.51 3.58
C TYR A 64 16.13 -4.66 3.89
N ARG A 65 16.13 -5.67 3.02
CA ARG A 65 17.17 -6.70 2.98
C ARG A 65 17.66 -6.79 1.55
N LYS A 66 18.98 -6.76 1.36
CA LYS A 66 19.58 -6.89 0.02
C LYS A 66 19.06 -8.14 -0.69
N GLY A 67 18.64 -7.98 -1.95
CA GLY A 67 18.10 -9.07 -2.76
C GLY A 67 16.70 -9.55 -2.37
N ALA A 68 15.99 -8.83 -1.49
CA ALA A 68 14.61 -9.12 -1.14
C ALA A 68 13.75 -7.85 -1.17
N ALA A 69 12.45 -8.03 -1.41
CA ALA A 69 11.52 -6.91 -1.40
C ALA A 69 11.42 -6.36 0.03
N PRO A 70 11.37 -5.02 0.21
CA PRO A 70 11.08 -4.43 1.51
C PRO A 70 9.83 -5.05 2.15
N PHE A 71 9.90 -5.22 3.46
CA PHE A 71 8.83 -5.80 4.27
C PHE A 71 8.69 -5.03 5.58
N MET A 72 7.60 -5.30 6.28
CA MET A 72 7.21 -4.60 7.50
C MET A 72 7.26 -5.54 8.70
N LEU A 73 7.77 -5.05 9.81
CA LEU A 73 7.62 -5.66 11.12
C LEU A 73 6.45 -5.00 11.85
N SER A 74 5.57 -5.81 12.46
CA SER A 74 4.41 -5.33 13.22
C SER A 74 4.20 -6.17 14.49
N PRO A 75 3.78 -5.55 15.61
CA PRO A 75 3.59 -6.21 16.90
C PRO A 75 2.40 -7.17 16.97
N ASN A 76 1.64 -7.38 15.89
CA ASN A 76 0.47 -8.27 15.90
C ASN A 76 0.76 -9.71 16.34
N LYS A 77 2.01 -10.17 16.19
CA LYS A 77 2.49 -11.49 16.62
C LYS A 77 3.36 -11.44 17.88
N ALA A 78 3.56 -10.27 18.45
CA ALA A 78 4.38 -10.07 19.64
C ALA A 78 3.67 -10.53 20.91
N LYS A 79 4.42 -10.99 21.90
CA LYS A 79 3.88 -11.31 23.23
C LYS A 79 3.99 -10.09 24.13
N SER A 80 2.98 -9.88 24.99
CA SER A 80 3.07 -8.88 26.06
C SER A 80 4.10 -9.35 27.09
N THR A 81 4.94 -8.43 27.56
CA THR A 81 5.98 -8.69 28.56
C THR A 81 5.52 -8.47 30.00
N GLY A 82 4.21 -8.44 30.26
CA GLY A 82 3.65 -8.10 31.58
C GLY A 82 3.46 -6.59 31.80
N GLY A 83 3.59 -5.78 30.74
CA GLY A 83 3.28 -4.35 30.69
C GLY A 83 2.67 -3.94 29.34
N SER A 84 2.70 -2.64 29.01
CA SER A 84 2.21 -2.14 27.71
C SER A 84 3.14 -2.44 26.53
N GLU A 85 4.33 -2.98 26.80
CA GLU A 85 5.32 -3.33 25.78
C GLU A 85 5.03 -4.70 25.15
N LEU A 86 5.32 -4.80 23.86
CA LEU A 86 5.09 -5.95 23.00
C LEU A 86 6.41 -6.37 22.38
N MET A 87 6.80 -7.62 22.60
CA MET A 87 8.14 -8.10 22.29
C MET A 87 8.12 -9.39 21.51
N ALA A 88 8.99 -9.49 20.51
CA ALA A 88 9.29 -10.71 19.76
C ALA A 88 10.62 -10.56 18.99
N LEU A 89 11.08 -11.66 18.39
CA LEU A 89 12.22 -11.62 17.49
C LEU A 89 11.78 -11.02 16.14
N ALA A 90 12.68 -10.31 15.46
CA ALA A 90 12.37 -9.59 14.23
C ALA A 90 11.73 -10.48 13.15
N HIS A 91 12.16 -11.73 13.00
CA HIS A 91 11.57 -12.65 12.01
C HIS A 91 10.14 -13.08 12.32
N GLU A 92 9.74 -13.10 13.59
CA GLU A 92 8.39 -13.46 14.02
C GLU A 92 7.38 -12.34 13.73
N LEU A 93 7.89 -11.11 13.66
CA LEU A 93 7.10 -9.88 13.47
C LEU A 93 6.84 -9.56 11.99
N VAL A 94 7.42 -10.32 11.07
CA VAL A 94 7.26 -10.11 9.63
C VAL A 94 5.77 -10.23 9.28
N VAL A 95 5.23 -9.15 8.73
CA VAL A 95 3.87 -9.13 8.19
C VAL A 95 3.90 -9.91 6.86
N PRO A 96 3.24 -11.08 6.77
CA PRO A 96 3.17 -11.80 5.51
C PRO A 96 2.46 -10.91 4.50
N LYS A 97 3.07 -10.73 3.32
CA LYS A 97 2.41 -10.05 2.21
C LYS A 97 1.19 -10.89 1.85
N LYS A 98 -0.02 -10.33 2.01
CA LYS A 98 -1.20 -10.91 1.39
C LYS A 98 -0.96 -10.85 -0.10
N GLU A 99 -0.66 -12.00 -0.72
CA GLU A 99 -0.67 -12.14 -2.17
C GLU A 99 -2.11 -11.86 -2.61
N ARG A 100 -2.39 -10.67 -3.16
CA ARG A 100 -3.66 -10.47 -3.86
C ARG A 100 -3.58 -11.21 -5.18
N LEU A 101 -4.09 -12.44 -5.18
CA LEU A 101 -4.38 -13.21 -6.37
C LEU A 101 -5.23 -12.37 -7.33
N SER A 102 -4.72 -12.25 -8.56
CA SER A 102 -5.38 -11.80 -9.80
C SER A 102 -6.64 -10.95 -9.69
N THR A 103 -6.54 -9.68 -10.07
CA THR A 103 -7.63 -9.06 -10.84
C THR A 103 -7.57 -9.62 -12.26
N ARG A 104 -8.49 -10.51 -12.64
CA ARG A 104 -8.76 -10.79 -14.06
C ARG A 104 -9.41 -9.53 -14.65
N GLY A 105 -8.60 -8.68 -15.25
CA GLY A 105 -9.02 -7.47 -15.94
C GLY A 105 -7.81 -6.83 -16.61
N ALA A 106 -8.00 -6.23 -17.79
CA ALA A 106 -6.92 -5.59 -18.54
C ALA A 106 -6.30 -4.46 -17.70
N GLU A 107 -4.96 -4.48 -17.58
CA GLU A 107 -4.17 -3.77 -16.57
C GLU A 107 -3.94 -2.27 -16.83
N ASP A 108 -4.75 -1.68 -17.70
CA ASP A 108 -4.35 -0.47 -18.41
C ASP A 108 -5.36 0.68 -18.29
N ALA A 109 -6.49 0.42 -17.64
CA ALA A 109 -7.49 1.43 -17.36
C ALA A 109 -7.16 2.15 -16.05
N LEU A 110 -7.42 3.45 -16.05
CA LEU A 110 -7.93 4.14 -14.86
C LEU A 110 -8.78 3.15 -14.06
N GLU A 111 -8.39 2.86 -12.83
CA GLU A 111 -9.13 1.87 -12.04
C GLU A 111 -10.53 2.44 -11.83
N VAL A 112 -11.55 1.77 -12.36
CA VAL A 112 -12.94 2.17 -12.26
C VAL A 112 -13.63 1.17 -11.34
N ALA A 113 -14.37 1.65 -10.35
CA ALA A 113 -15.24 0.78 -9.58
C ALA A 113 -16.40 0.30 -10.47
N GLU A 114 -16.34 -0.95 -10.92
CA GLU A 114 -17.35 -1.54 -11.81
C GLU A 114 -18.68 -1.82 -11.10
N THR A 115 -18.66 -1.96 -9.78
CA THR A 115 -19.84 -2.25 -8.95
C THR A 115 -19.91 -1.32 -7.74
N LEU A 116 -21.10 -1.16 -7.16
CA LEU A 116 -21.28 -0.42 -5.92
C LEU A 116 -20.43 -1.00 -4.78
N LEU A 117 -20.26 -2.32 -4.74
CA LEU A 117 -19.41 -2.96 -3.74
C LEU A 117 -17.95 -2.56 -3.91
N SER A 118 -17.40 -2.68 -5.12
CA SER A 118 -16.03 -2.24 -5.42
C SER A 118 -15.81 -0.77 -5.06
N PHE A 119 -16.83 0.07 -5.31
CA PHE A 119 -16.78 1.48 -4.94
C PHE A 119 -16.74 1.68 -3.42
N LYS A 120 -17.58 0.98 -2.66
CA LYS A 120 -17.55 1.00 -1.18
C LYS A 120 -16.21 0.55 -0.61
N MET A 121 -15.60 -0.49 -1.19
CA MET A 121 -14.30 -1.01 -0.74
C MET A 121 -13.19 0.01 -0.96
N TRP A 122 -13.20 0.69 -2.11
CA TRP A 122 -12.26 1.76 -2.41
C TRP A 122 -12.41 2.93 -1.44
N LEU A 123 -13.63 3.38 -1.15
CA LEU A 123 -13.92 4.45 -0.20
C LEU A 123 -13.51 4.14 1.25
N THR A 124 -13.28 2.87 1.58
CA THR A 124 -12.96 2.43 2.95
C THR A 124 -11.52 1.95 3.10
N GLY A 125 -10.73 1.93 2.01
CA GLY A 125 -9.39 1.36 2.00
C GLY A 125 -9.37 -0.16 2.26
N ALA A 126 -10.51 -0.84 2.11
CA ALA A 126 -10.65 -2.26 2.38
C ALA A 126 -10.00 -3.12 1.27
N SER A 127 -9.54 -4.31 1.64
CA SER A 127 -9.00 -5.27 0.66
C SER A 127 -10.11 -5.92 -0.15
N ALA A 128 -9.83 -6.23 -1.43
CA ALA A 128 -10.74 -6.96 -2.33
C ALA A 128 -11.28 -8.28 -1.72
N ASP A 129 -10.51 -8.88 -0.81
CA ASP A 129 -10.85 -10.13 -0.10
C ASP A 129 -11.47 -9.91 1.29
N ALA A 130 -11.77 -8.66 1.67
CA ALA A 130 -12.50 -8.41 2.91
C ALA A 130 -13.95 -8.89 2.72
N ASN A 131 -14.39 -9.87 3.51
CA ASN A 131 -15.81 -10.21 3.59
C ASN A 131 -16.61 -8.92 3.77
N THR A 132 -17.65 -8.75 2.95
CA THR A 132 -18.48 -7.54 2.86
C THR A 132 -19.08 -7.11 4.19
N GLU A 133 -19.25 -8.05 5.12
CA GLU A 133 -19.74 -7.84 6.48
C GLU A 133 -18.68 -7.32 7.48
N LEU A 134 -17.39 -7.40 7.13
CA LEU A 134 -16.23 -7.06 7.98
C LEU A 134 -15.61 -5.69 7.67
N VAL A 135 -16.28 -4.79 6.95
CA VAL A 135 -15.83 -3.38 6.81
C VAL A 135 -16.09 -2.59 8.11
N GLN A 136 -15.68 -3.15 9.25
CA GLN A 136 -15.67 -2.51 10.55
C GLN A 136 -14.46 -1.57 10.63
N GLY A 137 -14.59 -0.42 9.98
CA GLY A 137 -13.62 0.68 10.09
C GLY A 137 -13.18 1.19 8.74
N ALA A 138 -13.72 2.33 8.33
CA ALA A 138 -13.17 3.05 7.19
C ALA A 138 -11.76 3.54 7.54
N LYS A 139 -10.76 3.02 6.82
CA LYS A 139 -9.42 3.62 6.83
C LYS A 139 -9.48 4.96 6.08
N PRO A 140 -8.64 5.95 6.46
CA PRO A 140 -8.44 7.10 5.61
C PRO A 140 -7.97 6.67 4.22
N VAL A 141 -8.46 7.34 3.18
CA VAL A 141 -8.05 7.12 1.79
C VAL A 141 -7.20 8.29 1.35
N LEU A 142 -5.97 8.01 0.95
CA LEU A 142 -4.96 9.02 0.67
C LEU A 142 -4.87 9.37 -0.82
N PHE A 143 -5.15 10.61 -1.17
CA PHE A 143 -5.03 11.16 -2.52
C PHE A 143 -3.78 12.04 -2.65
N PHE A 144 -3.11 11.95 -3.80
CA PHE A 144 -1.90 12.72 -4.12
C PHE A 144 -2.23 13.89 -5.06
N GLY A 145 -1.76 15.10 -4.72
CA GLY A 145 -1.96 16.34 -5.47
C GLY A 145 -2.97 17.29 -4.80
N ASN A 146 -3.56 18.20 -5.59
CA ASN A 146 -4.49 19.23 -5.08
C ASN A 146 -5.97 18.88 -5.26
N LYS A 147 -6.28 17.86 -6.07
CA LYS A 147 -7.64 17.41 -6.36
C LYS A 147 -7.70 15.89 -6.25
N ALA A 148 -8.74 15.41 -5.60
CA ALA A 148 -9.07 14.00 -5.54
C ALA A 148 -10.12 13.66 -6.61
N HIS A 149 -9.94 12.50 -7.23
CA HIS A 149 -10.88 11.97 -8.22
C HIS A 149 -11.24 10.53 -7.86
N LEU A 150 -12.54 10.27 -7.80
CA LEU A 150 -13.11 8.94 -7.68
C LEU A 150 -13.72 8.55 -9.01
N TYR A 151 -13.46 7.33 -9.45
CA TYR A 151 -13.93 6.85 -10.75
C TYR A 151 -14.81 5.63 -10.57
N VAL A 152 -16.04 5.71 -11.05
CA VAL A 152 -17.04 4.65 -10.88
C VAL A 152 -17.80 4.44 -12.17
N ALA A 153 -18.03 3.17 -12.53
CA ALA A 153 -18.77 2.83 -13.74
C ALA A 153 -20.23 3.28 -13.56
N LYS A 154 -20.87 3.77 -14.62
CA LYS A 154 -22.29 4.15 -14.56
C LYS A 154 -23.17 3.02 -14.06
N LYS A 155 -22.92 1.80 -14.57
CA LYS A 155 -23.65 0.57 -14.23
C LYS A 155 -23.54 0.17 -12.75
N ALA A 156 -22.64 0.80 -11.98
CA ALA A 156 -22.57 0.57 -10.54
C ALA A 156 -23.79 1.15 -9.79
N PHE A 157 -24.54 2.06 -10.42
CA PHE A 157 -25.77 2.63 -9.91
C PHE A 157 -26.92 2.39 -10.90
N THR A 158 -28.13 2.26 -10.38
CA THR A 158 -29.35 2.12 -11.19
C THR A 158 -29.65 3.39 -12.01
N GLU A 159 -29.23 4.55 -11.51
CA GLU A 159 -29.40 5.84 -12.17
C GLU A 159 -28.26 6.82 -11.84
N VAL A 160 -28.13 7.88 -12.64
CA VAL A 160 -27.15 8.95 -12.41
C VAL A 160 -27.73 10.00 -11.48
N GLY A 161 -27.45 9.85 -10.18
CA GLY A 161 -27.79 10.80 -9.11
C GLY A 161 -26.64 11.72 -8.70
N ASP A 162 -26.89 12.57 -7.70
CA ASP A 162 -25.91 13.51 -7.15
C ASP A 162 -25.17 12.93 -5.94
N PHE A 163 -23.94 13.39 -5.72
CA PHE A 163 -23.08 12.87 -4.67
C PHE A 163 -22.71 13.96 -3.69
N TYR A 164 -22.72 13.63 -2.41
CA TYR A 164 -22.41 14.55 -1.33
C TYR A 164 -21.40 13.94 -0.36
N LEU A 165 -20.36 14.69 -0.03
CA LEU A 165 -19.51 14.41 1.11
C LEU A 165 -20.12 15.09 2.33
N VAL A 166 -20.49 14.30 3.33
CA VAL A 166 -21.03 14.80 4.60
C VAL A 166 -20.00 14.58 5.68
N TYR A 167 -19.67 15.62 6.44
CA TYR A 167 -18.68 15.57 7.51
C TYR A 167 -19.03 16.55 8.66
N LEU A 168 -18.29 16.45 9.77
CA LEU A 168 -18.40 17.39 10.90
C LEU A 168 -17.21 18.33 10.90
N LEU A 169 -17.48 19.64 10.92
CA LEU A 169 -16.49 20.70 11.09
C LEU A 169 -16.84 21.46 12.37
N GLN A 170 -15.95 21.43 13.37
CA GLN A 170 -16.17 22.09 14.67
C GLN A 170 -17.54 21.76 15.29
N GLY A 171 -17.95 20.49 15.22
CA GLY A 171 -19.25 20.02 15.73
C GLY A 171 -20.46 20.29 14.83
N LYS A 172 -20.32 21.11 13.78
CA LYS A 172 -21.41 21.39 12.82
C LYS A 172 -21.35 20.45 11.62
N LYS A 173 -22.51 19.99 11.17
CA LYS A 173 -22.64 19.15 9.97
C LYS A 173 -22.46 20.00 8.72
N VAL A 174 -21.55 19.58 7.85
CA VAL A 174 -21.33 20.16 6.52
C VAL A 174 -21.79 19.14 5.48
N VAL A 175 -22.48 19.62 4.44
CA VAL A 175 -22.90 18.84 3.28
C VAL A 175 -22.26 19.47 2.05
N TYR A 176 -21.34 18.76 1.43
CA TYR A 176 -20.58 19.27 0.29
C TYR A 176 -20.93 18.50 -0.98
N PRO A 177 -21.51 19.14 -2.02
CA PRO A 177 -21.79 18.49 -3.29
C PRO A 177 -20.50 18.20 -4.08
N LEU A 178 -20.32 16.96 -4.52
CA LEU A 178 -19.18 16.58 -5.36
C LEU A 178 -19.43 16.97 -6.82
N VAL A 179 -18.41 17.51 -7.47
CA VAL A 179 -18.45 17.78 -8.91
C VAL A 179 -18.45 16.46 -9.65
N LYS A 180 -19.46 16.23 -10.49
CA LYS A 180 -19.69 14.98 -11.21
C LYS A 180 -19.58 15.22 -12.71
N GLU A 181 -18.57 14.63 -13.32
CA GLU A 181 -18.43 14.55 -14.78
C GLU A 181 -18.84 13.15 -15.24
N VAL A 182 -19.62 13.07 -16.32
CA VAL A 182 -20.19 11.81 -16.80
C VAL A 182 -19.82 11.65 -18.27
N ASP A 183 -19.04 10.62 -18.60
CA ASP A 183 -18.76 10.25 -20.00
C ASP A 183 -19.68 9.11 -20.46
N LYS A 184 -19.35 8.33 -21.50
CA LYS A 184 -20.21 7.23 -21.96
C LYS A 184 -20.30 6.08 -20.94
N GLU A 185 -19.23 5.75 -20.23
CA GLU A 185 -19.09 4.50 -19.45
C GLU A 185 -18.94 4.73 -17.94
N LYS A 186 -18.43 5.90 -17.52
CA LYS A 186 -18.10 6.19 -16.13
C LYS A 186 -18.55 7.57 -15.66
N MET A 187 -18.57 7.70 -14.35
CA MET A 187 -18.70 8.94 -13.62
C MET A 187 -17.39 9.24 -12.89
N THR A 188 -16.95 10.49 -12.97
CA THR A 188 -15.82 11.03 -12.21
C THR A 188 -16.36 11.96 -11.14
N LEU A 189 -16.15 11.61 -9.88
CA LEU A 189 -16.49 12.48 -8.75
C LEU A 189 -15.22 13.18 -8.29
N SER A 190 -15.23 14.51 -8.31
CA SER A 190 -14.06 15.33 -8.02
C SER A 190 -14.31 16.22 -6.81
N PHE A 191 -13.26 16.37 -6.00
CA PHE A 191 -13.24 17.34 -4.92
C PHE A 191 -11.85 17.92 -4.68
N ASP A 192 -11.83 19.18 -4.25
CA ASP A 192 -10.60 19.93 -3.98
C ASP A 192 -10.09 19.67 -2.55
N ARG A 193 -8.83 20.01 -2.27
CA ARG A 193 -8.27 20.01 -0.92
C ARG A 193 -8.90 21.08 -0.02
N ASN A 194 -9.28 22.22 -0.60
CA ASN A 194 -9.70 23.40 0.17
C ASN A 194 -11.08 23.22 0.82
N ILE A 195 -11.82 22.19 0.43
CA ILE A 195 -13.13 21.85 0.97
C ILE A 195 -13.03 20.79 2.08
N LEU A 196 -11.82 20.33 2.35
CA LEU A 196 -11.45 19.41 3.42
C LEU A 196 -10.74 20.25 4.49
N PRO A 197 -11.16 20.25 5.76
CA PRO A 197 -10.35 20.86 6.81
C PRO A 197 -8.96 20.18 6.84
N PRO A 198 -7.91 20.84 7.37
CA PRO A 198 -6.52 20.37 7.28
C PRO A 198 -6.42 18.89 7.61
N ALA A 199 -5.64 18.10 6.85
CA ALA A 199 -5.62 16.63 6.87
C ALA A 199 -5.69 15.96 8.26
N LYS A 200 -5.17 16.61 9.32
CA LYS A 200 -5.26 16.17 10.72
C LYS A 200 -6.68 16.15 11.32
N SER A 201 -7.62 16.93 10.79
CA SER A 201 -8.99 17.06 11.30
C SER A 201 -9.98 16.09 10.65
N LEU A 202 -9.82 15.75 9.37
CA LEU A 202 -10.61 14.71 8.70
C LEU A 202 -10.20 13.30 9.13
N ALA A 203 -8.92 13.11 9.42
CA ALA A 203 -8.42 11.89 10.03
C ALA A 203 -9.05 11.61 11.41
N SER A 204 -9.76 12.54 12.05
CA SER A 204 -10.58 12.25 13.24
C SER A 204 -12.09 12.45 13.01
N SER A 205 -12.49 13.02 11.88
CA SER A 205 -13.89 13.35 11.60
C SER A 205 -14.73 12.14 11.16
N LYS A 206 -16.01 12.15 11.57
CA LYS A 206 -17.03 11.23 11.06
C LYS A 206 -17.52 11.73 9.70
N SER A 207 -16.90 11.27 8.62
CA SER A 207 -17.28 11.62 7.25
C SER A 207 -17.85 10.43 6.48
N ALA A 208 -18.76 10.71 5.55
CA ALA A 208 -19.42 9.71 4.72
C ALA A 208 -19.80 10.28 3.36
N LEU A 209 -19.75 9.42 2.34
CA LEU A 209 -20.24 9.71 1.01
C LEU A 209 -21.72 9.31 0.92
N PHE A 210 -22.55 10.21 0.41
CA PHE A 210 -23.95 9.98 0.13
C PHE A 210 -24.24 10.12 -1.35
N PHE A 211 -25.25 9.38 -1.81
CA PHE A 211 -25.80 9.40 -3.15
C PHE A 211 -27.27 9.77 -3.06
N LEU A 212 -27.70 10.78 -3.83
CA LEU A 212 -29.10 11.16 -4.00
C LEU A 212 -29.55 10.75 -5.40
N PRO A 213 -30.39 9.71 -5.53
CA PRO A 213 -30.98 9.34 -6.80
C PRO A 213 -31.83 10.49 -7.40
N LYS A 214 -32.00 10.56 -8.72
CA LYS A 214 -32.78 11.63 -9.37
C LYS A 214 -34.29 11.39 -9.29
N GLU A 215 -34.71 10.18 -8.93
CA GLU A 215 -36.12 9.85 -8.70
C GLU A 215 -36.79 10.85 -7.74
N LYS A 216 -37.97 11.34 -8.13
CA LYS A 216 -38.71 12.34 -7.36
C LYS A 216 -39.09 11.78 -5.99
N GLY A 217 -38.68 12.47 -4.92
CA GLY A 217 -38.93 12.04 -3.55
C GLY A 217 -37.90 11.06 -2.98
N ALA A 218 -36.85 10.72 -3.74
CA ALA A 218 -35.76 9.89 -3.25
C ALA A 218 -35.04 10.54 -2.06
N LYS A 219 -34.65 9.71 -1.09
CA LYS A 219 -33.86 10.13 0.07
C LYS A 219 -32.37 9.87 -0.18
N PRO A 220 -31.46 10.73 0.30
CA PRO A 220 -30.02 10.46 0.22
C PRO A 220 -29.65 9.14 0.89
N VAL A 221 -28.95 8.28 0.15
CA VAL A 221 -28.47 6.98 0.63
C VAL A 221 -26.99 7.08 0.95
N LYS A 222 -26.59 6.62 2.14
CA LYS A 222 -25.17 6.54 2.52
C LYS A 222 -24.50 5.43 1.70
N VAL A 223 -23.53 5.81 0.87
CA VAL A 223 -22.70 4.85 0.11
C VAL A 223 -21.73 4.15 1.07
N ALA A 224 -20.87 4.92 1.72
CA ALA A 224 -19.89 4.41 2.68
C ALA A 224 -19.44 5.51 3.65
N ARG A 225 -18.90 5.11 4.80
CA ARG A 225 -18.01 5.99 5.56
C ARG A 225 -16.77 6.23 4.70
N PHE A 226 -16.37 7.48 4.54
CA PHE A 226 -15.31 7.86 3.61
C PHE A 226 -14.48 8.96 4.24
N ARG A 227 -13.19 8.72 4.45
CA ARG A 227 -12.25 9.63 5.13
C ARG A 227 -11.13 10.04 4.17
N PRO A 228 -11.40 10.95 3.22
CA PRO A 228 -10.37 11.39 2.29
C PRO A 228 -9.29 12.19 3.02
N MET A 229 -8.04 11.91 2.68
CA MET A 229 -6.86 12.67 3.07
C MET A 229 -6.14 13.09 1.79
N ILE A 230 -5.75 14.36 1.69
CA ILE A 230 -5.01 14.86 0.53
C ILE A 230 -3.58 15.20 0.97
N ILE A 231 -2.61 14.78 0.16
CA ILE A 231 -1.22 15.20 0.27
C ILE A 231 -0.86 15.94 -1.00
N GLU A 232 -0.63 17.23 -0.84
CA GLU A 232 -0.24 18.13 -1.94
C GLU A 232 1.14 17.75 -2.47
N ASN A 233 2.10 17.60 -1.56
CA ASN A 233 3.48 17.26 -1.86
C ASN A 233 4.02 16.29 -0.81
N ILE A 234 4.73 15.26 -1.26
CA ILE A 234 5.54 14.42 -0.39
C ILE A 234 6.81 15.22 -0.02
N LYS A 235 7.20 15.22 1.25
CA LYS A 235 8.37 15.98 1.71
C LYS A 235 9.66 15.42 1.10
N GLY A 236 10.69 16.27 0.91
CA GLY A 236 11.95 15.89 0.28
C GLY A 236 12.61 14.65 0.91
N GLU A 237 12.69 14.59 2.24
CA GLU A 237 13.23 13.42 2.96
C GLU A 237 12.46 12.12 2.65
N GLN A 238 11.13 12.19 2.57
CA GLN A 238 10.28 11.05 2.23
C GLN A 238 10.42 10.65 0.75
N ILE A 239 10.71 11.61 -0.15
CA ILE A 239 11.03 11.31 -1.55
C ILE A 239 12.33 10.51 -1.64
N GLU A 240 13.35 10.87 -0.86
CA GLU A 240 14.61 10.11 -0.82
C GLU A 240 14.40 8.69 -0.27
N GLU A 241 13.61 8.53 0.80
CA GLU A 241 13.23 7.20 1.28
C GLU A 241 12.48 6.39 0.22
N LEU A 242 11.55 7.03 -0.48
CA LEU A 242 10.80 6.38 -1.54
C LEU A 242 11.71 5.97 -2.71
N LYS A 243 12.75 6.75 -3.04
CA LYS A 243 13.77 6.36 -4.02
C LYS A 243 14.49 5.08 -3.60
N GLU A 244 14.92 4.99 -2.34
CA GLU A 244 15.57 3.79 -1.80
C GLU A 244 14.64 2.57 -1.86
N VAL A 245 13.37 2.75 -1.48
CA VAL A 245 12.34 1.70 -1.57
C VAL A 245 12.13 1.24 -3.02
N ILE A 246 12.01 2.17 -3.96
CA ILE A 246 11.84 1.87 -5.38
C ILE A 246 13.06 1.10 -5.92
N GLN A 247 14.27 1.50 -5.55
CA GLN A 247 15.49 0.82 -5.97
C GLN A 247 15.55 -0.61 -5.43
N ALA A 248 15.27 -0.79 -4.15
CA ALA A 248 15.18 -2.11 -3.51
C ALA A 248 14.14 -3.01 -4.19
N LEU A 249 12.97 -2.47 -4.54
CA LEU A 249 11.92 -3.21 -5.25
C LEU A 249 12.36 -3.58 -6.67
N LYS A 250 13.06 -2.70 -7.40
CA LYS A 250 13.60 -3.00 -8.73
C LYS A 250 14.64 -4.11 -8.70
N GLU A 251 15.49 -4.14 -7.67
CA GLU A 251 16.45 -5.22 -7.45
C GLU A 251 15.74 -6.54 -7.14
N ALA A 252 14.81 -6.51 -6.18
CA ALA A 252 14.06 -7.68 -5.73
C ALA A 252 13.21 -8.31 -6.83
N TYR A 253 12.59 -7.50 -7.69
CA TYR A 253 11.75 -7.92 -8.81
C TYR A 253 12.45 -7.76 -10.18
N GLY A 254 13.78 -7.73 -10.16
CA GLY A 254 14.65 -7.63 -11.32
C GLY A 254 14.77 -8.94 -12.10
N GLN A 255 15.86 -9.08 -12.87
CA GLN A 255 16.02 -10.22 -13.78
C GLN A 255 16.05 -11.57 -13.07
N ALA A 256 16.70 -11.67 -11.90
CA ALA A 256 16.77 -12.90 -11.12
C ALA A 256 15.38 -13.42 -10.71
N TYR A 257 14.51 -12.53 -10.22
CA TYR A 257 13.12 -12.85 -9.91
C TYR A 257 12.37 -13.33 -11.15
N LYS A 258 12.53 -12.62 -12.28
CA LYS A 258 11.83 -12.98 -13.53
C LYS A 258 12.24 -14.37 -14.03
N THR A 259 13.52 -14.71 -13.97
CA THR A 259 14.01 -16.05 -14.32
C THR A 259 13.40 -17.13 -13.42
N GLN A 260 13.38 -16.91 -12.10
CA GLN A 260 12.80 -17.86 -11.15
C GLN A 260 11.27 -17.98 -11.30
N ALA A 261 10.57 -16.87 -11.50
CA ALA A 261 9.13 -16.84 -11.72
C ALA A 261 8.77 -17.56 -13.03
N PHE A 262 9.48 -17.30 -14.13
CA PHE A 262 9.30 -17.99 -15.40
C PHE A 262 9.45 -19.51 -15.26
N ALA A 263 10.51 -19.98 -14.60
CA ALA A 263 10.71 -21.40 -14.33
C ALA A 263 9.57 -22.00 -13.49
N ARG A 264 9.05 -21.27 -12.49
CA ARG A 264 7.91 -21.71 -11.68
C ARG A 264 6.61 -21.78 -12.49
N TYR A 265 6.33 -20.79 -13.33
CA TYR A 265 5.15 -20.79 -14.20
C TYR A 265 5.20 -21.94 -15.20
N LYS A 266 6.36 -22.20 -15.83
CA LYS A 266 6.55 -23.35 -16.71
C LYS A 266 6.31 -24.69 -16.04
N ARG A 267 6.69 -24.86 -14.78
CA ARG A 267 6.44 -26.12 -14.04
C ARG A 267 4.97 -26.30 -13.66
N LYS A 268 4.23 -25.20 -13.41
CA LYS A 268 2.82 -25.23 -12.99
C LYS A 268 1.85 -25.35 -14.16
N LEU A 269 2.20 -24.79 -15.32
CA LEU A 269 1.37 -24.83 -16.51
C LEU A 269 1.81 -26.06 -17.34
N ALA A 270 0.92 -27.02 -17.53
CA ALA A 270 1.13 -28.09 -18.51
C ALA A 270 1.52 -27.48 -19.86
N SER A 271 2.46 -28.12 -20.56
CA SER A 271 3.32 -27.73 -21.70
C SER A 271 2.80 -26.87 -22.87
N ASN A 272 1.59 -26.31 -22.83
CA ASN A 272 0.91 -25.71 -23.99
C ASN A 272 0.71 -24.19 -23.94
N ARG A 273 1.40 -23.45 -23.05
CA ARG A 273 1.44 -21.98 -23.13
C ARG A 273 2.75 -21.50 -23.73
N ASP A 274 2.63 -20.63 -24.74
CA ASP A 274 3.74 -19.96 -25.38
C ASP A 274 4.64 -19.25 -24.35
N ASP A 275 5.95 -19.50 -24.44
CA ASP A 275 6.99 -18.87 -23.64
C ASP A 275 6.87 -17.35 -23.63
N VAL A 276 6.43 -16.75 -24.75
CA VAL A 276 6.19 -15.32 -24.88
C VAL A 276 5.12 -14.86 -23.90
N ILE A 277 4.00 -15.57 -23.79
CA ILE A 277 2.90 -15.24 -22.89
C ILE A 277 3.36 -15.36 -21.43
N ILE A 278 4.11 -16.41 -21.10
CA ILE A 278 4.62 -16.59 -19.73
C ILE A 278 5.60 -15.47 -19.36
N ARG A 279 6.50 -15.09 -20.28
CA ARG A 279 7.44 -13.97 -20.06
C ARG A 279 6.72 -12.64 -19.88
N GLN A 280 5.66 -12.40 -20.65
CA GLN A 280 4.81 -11.21 -20.50
C GLN A 280 4.15 -11.19 -19.12
N GLN A 281 3.52 -12.30 -18.70
CA GLN A 281 2.89 -12.41 -17.39
C GLN A 281 3.89 -12.16 -16.25
N VAL A 282 5.07 -12.77 -16.32
CA VAL A 282 6.12 -12.59 -15.30
C VAL A 282 6.60 -11.13 -15.24
N ALA A 283 6.74 -10.48 -16.40
CA ALA A 283 7.10 -9.08 -16.44
C ALA A 283 6.01 -8.18 -15.84
N GLN A 284 4.74 -8.52 -16.04
CA GLN A 284 3.58 -7.84 -15.43
C GLN A 284 3.55 -8.02 -13.92
N ASP A 285 3.70 -9.27 -13.45
CA ASP A 285 3.73 -9.58 -12.01
C ASP A 285 4.85 -8.80 -11.30
N ALA A 286 6.03 -8.69 -11.92
CA ALA A 286 7.14 -7.91 -11.39
C ALA A 286 6.78 -6.41 -11.27
N LYS A 287 6.18 -5.81 -12.30
CA LYS A 287 5.74 -4.40 -12.27
C LYS A 287 4.68 -4.18 -11.20
N ARG A 288 3.70 -5.08 -11.10
CA ARG A 288 2.65 -5.05 -10.09
C ARG A 288 3.23 -5.15 -8.69
N ALA A 289 4.17 -6.06 -8.46
CA ALA A 289 4.81 -6.23 -7.16
C ALA A 289 5.61 -4.99 -6.72
N ILE A 290 6.24 -4.28 -7.66
CA ILE A 290 6.88 -2.98 -7.40
C ILE A 290 5.83 -1.94 -6.97
N PHE A 291 4.74 -1.80 -7.73
CA PHE A 291 3.68 -0.85 -7.40
C PHE A 291 3.03 -1.13 -6.04
N GLU A 292 2.69 -2.39 -5.75
CA GLU A 292 2.13 -2.80 -4.45
C GLU A 292 3.12 -2.57 -3.31
N GLY A 293 4.42 -2.77 -3.55
CA GLY A 293 5.48 -2.45 -2.58
C GLY A 293 5.50 -0.96 -2.21
N ILE A 294 5.39 -0.08 -3.21
CA ILE A 294 5.29 1.38 -3.00
C ILE A 294 3.99 1.72 -2.28
N TYR A 295 2.87 1.14 -2.70
CA TYR A 295 1.57 1.33 -2.06
C TYR A 295 1.64 0.97 -0.57
N THR A 296 2.17 -0.20 -0.22
CA THR A 296 2.27 -0.64 1.19
C THR A 296 3.18 0.28 2.00
N TYR A 297 4.31 0.72 1.44
CA TYR A 297 5.18 1.69 2.13
C TYR A 297 4.43 2.99 2.45
N LEU A 298 3.74 3.58 1.47
CA LEU A 298 2.98 4.81 1.68
C LEU A 298 1.76 4.61 2.59
N GLU A 299 1.09 3.46 2.51
CA GLU A 299 -0.02 3.11 3.40
C GLU A 299 0.41 3.15 4.86
N SER A 300 1.58 2.58 5.16
CA SER A 300 2.14 2.63 6.50
C SER A 300 2.51 4.06 6.89
N VAL A 301 3.34 4.75 6.09
CA VAL A 301 3.88 6.08 6.40
C VAL A 301 2.77 7.08 6.77
N TYR A 302 1.64 7.01 6.08
CA TYR A 302 0.52 7.94 6.29
C TYR A 302 -0.64 7.35 7.09
N GLU A 303 -0.55 6.08 7.51
CA GLU A 303 -1.66 5.34 8.15
C GLU A 303 -2.98 5.42 7.36
N ALA A 304 -2.87 5.49 6.03
CA ALA A 304 -3.97 5.79 5.13
C ALA A 304 -3.77 5.04 3.82
N SER A 305 -4.82 4.38 3.32
CA SER A 305 -4.75 3.59 2.10
C SER A 305 -4.59 4.49 0.86
N PRO A 306 -3.47 4.44 0.13
CA PRO A 306 -3.28 5.24 -1.08
C PRO A 306 -4.38 5.00 -2.11
N ASP A 307 -4.92 6.05 -2.68
CA ASP A 307 -5.74 5.95 -3.87
C ASP A 307 -4.85 5.57 -5.07
N ARG A 308 -5.17 4.44 -5.71
CA ARG A 308 -4.30 3.84 -6.73
C ARG A 308 -4.15 4.74 -7.96
N ASN A 309 -5.21 5.46 -8.35
CA ASN A 309 -5.18 6.32 -9.53
C ASN A 309 -4.35 7.59 -9.32
N SER A 310 -4.56 8.30 -8.22
CA SER A 310 -3.75 9.47 -7.88
C SER A 310 -2.29 9.09 -7.60
N LEU A 311 -2.02 7.96 -6.92
CA LEU A 311 -0.67 7.46 -6.71
C LEU A 311 0.04 7.15 -8.05
N LYS A 312 -0.62 6.44 -8.97
CA LYS A 312 -0.04 6.17 -10.31
C LYS A 312 0.28 7.46 -11.06
N LYS A 313 -0.62 8.46 -11.04
CA LYS A 313 -0.38 9.77 -11.67
C LYS A 313 0.81 10.48 -11.03
N TRP A 314 0.87 10.51 -9.70
CA TRP A 314 1.96 11.15 -8.97
C TRP A 314 3.31 10.46 -9.20
N LEU A 315 3.36 9.13 -9.15
CA LEU A 315 4.58 8.36 -9.43
C LEU A 315 5.08 8.57 -10.86
N LYS A 316 4.19 8.69 -11.85
CA LYS A 316 4.58 8.98 -13.23
C LYS A 316 5.25 10.35 -13.37
N ALA A 317 4.74 11.35 -12.66
CA ALA A 317 5.30 12.71 -12.69
C ALA A 317 6.66 12.79 -11.98
N ASN A 318 6.82 12.11 -10.83
CA ASN A 318 8.00 12.23 -9.98
C ASN A 318 9.08 11.17 -10.26
N PHE A 319 8.70 10.02 -10.83
CA PHE A 319 9.59 8.92 -11.16
C PHE A 319 9.35 8.44 -12.60
N PRO A 320 9.67 9.24 -13.63
CA PRO A 320 9.34 8.92 -15.02
C PRO A 320 10.01 7.64 -15.54
N LYS A 321 11.12 7.21 -14.92
CA LYS A 321 11.82 5.94 -15.20
C LYS A 321 11.25 4.74 -14.42
N LEU A 322 10.18 4.93 -13.65
CA LEU A 322 9.47 3.86 -12.99
C LEU A 322 8.43 3.30 -13.96
N PHE A 323 8.64 2.05 -14.38
CA PHE A 323 7.66 1.34 -15.19
C PHE A 323 6.49 0.92 -14.29
N LEU A 324 5.50 1.80 -14.21
CA LEU A 324 4.22 1.50 -13.59
C LEU A 324 3.41 0.56 -14.51
N PRO A 325 2.50 -0.24 -13.96
CA PRO A 325 1.46 -0.88 -14.78
C PRO A 325 0.68 0.22 -15.51
N TYR A 326 0.85 0.30 -16.83
CA TYR A 326 0.30 1.30 -17.74
C TYR A 326 0.41 0.79 -19.19
N LYS A 327 -0.54 1.19 -20.05
CA LYS A 327 -0.36 1.20 -21.51
C LYS A 327 -0.28 2.64 -22.04
N LYS A 328 0.55 2.88 -23.05
CA LYS A 328 0.43 4.07 -23.90
C LYS A 328 -0.90 3.96 -24.65
N LYS A 329 -1.64 5.08 -24.69
CA LYS A 329 -2.85 5.22 -25.50
C LYS A 329 -2.57 4.88 -26.96
#